data_AF-A0A2S8SP03-F1
#
_entry.id   AF-A0A2S8SP03-F1
#
_cell.length_a   1.000
_cell.length_b   1.000
_cell.length_c   1.000
_cell.angle_alpha   90.00
_cell.angle_beta   90.00
_cell.angle_gamma   90.00
#
_symmetry.space_group_name_H-M   'P 1'
#
loop_
_entity.id
_entity.type
_entity.pdbx_description
1 polymer ?
#
loop_
_entity_poly.entity_id
_entity_poly.type
_entity_poly.pdbx_seq_one_letter_code
_entity_poly.pdbx_strand_id
1 'polypeptide(L)' 'MTQTLEATFDGLVLRPDEPLELAPNTRVRLTVETVTSTKNQEKSSFLRTARNLNLEGPRDWSENLDSYLYDDAKSDGE' A
#
# COMPACT_ATOMS: atom_id res chain seq x y z
N MET A 1 -24.54 -15.54 -20.01
CA MET A 1 -23.28 -15.90 -19.33
C MET A 1 -22.47 -14.63 -19.21
N THR A 2 -22.19 -14.18 -17.99
CA THR A 2 -21.31 -13.04 -17.70
C THR A 2 -19.99 -13.61 -17.20
N GLN A 3 -18.89 -13.31 -17.89
CA GLN A 3 -17.53 -13.66 -17.47
C GLN A 3 -16.79 -12.38 -17.12
N THR A 4 -16.09 -12.40 -16.00
CA THR A 4 -15.18 -11.33 -15.57
C THR A 4 -13.77 -11.85 -15.79
N LEU A 5 -12.97 -11.09 -16.54
CA LEU A 5 -11.58 -11.40 -16.82
C LEU A 5 -10.73 -10.17 -16.51
N GLU A 6 -9.46 -10.41 -16.16
CA GLU A 6 -8.49 -9.33 -16.04
C GLU A 6 -7.90 -9.00 -17.41
N ALA A 7 -7.71 -7.72 -17.66
CA ALA A 7 -7.16 -7.22 -18.89
C ALA A 7 -6.22 -6.05 -18.63
N THR A 8 -5.06 -6.10 -19.26
CA THR A 8 -4.06 -5.03 -19.18
C THR A 8 -4.27 -4.02 -20.31
N PHE A 9 -4.23 -2.73 -19.97
CA PHE A 9 -4.29 -1.65 -20.96
C PHE A 9 -2.89 -1.24 -21.42
N ASP A 10 -2.56 -1.54 -22.67
CA ASP A 10 -1.23 -1.23 -23.26
C ASP A 10 -1.12 0.21 -23.80
N GLY A 11 -2.06 1.10 -23.43
CA GLY A 11 -2.11 2.48 -23.93
C GLY A 11 -2.93 2.68 -25.22
N LEU A 12 -3.23 1.60 -25.94
CA LEU A 12 -4.03 1.62 -27.18
C LEU A 12 -5.25 0.69 -27.10
N VAL A 13 -5.06 -0.52 -26.56
CA VAL A 13 -6.08 -1.57 -26.50
C VAL A 13 -6.04 -2.28 -25.15
N LEU A 14 -7.19 -2.79 -24.73
CA LEU A 14 -7.29 -3.73 -23.60
C LEU A 14 -6.96 -5.13 -24.10
N ARG A 15 -5.96 -5.78 -23.49
CA ARG A 15 -5.60 -7.17 -23.77
C ARG A 15 -6.02 -8.04 -22.60
N PRO A 16 -6.90 -9.04 -22.82
CA PRO A 16 -7.19 -10.07 -21.83
C PRO A 16 -5.90 -10.77 -21.40
N ASP A 17 -5.73 -10.99 -20.10
CA ASP A 17 -4.62 -11.80 -19.58
C ASP A 17 -4.85 -13.30 -19.84
N GLU A 18 -6.12 -13.69 -20.01
CA GLU A 18 -6.54 -15.05 -20.33
C GLU A 18 -7.22 -15.15 -21.72
N PRO A 19 -7.09 -16.29 -22.44
CA PRO A 19 -7.75 -16.48 -23.73
C PRO A 19 -9.27 -16.38 -23.63
N LEU A 20 -9.86 -15.56 -24.50
CA LEU A 20 -11.31 -15.39 -24.55
C LEU A 20 -11.92 -16.36 -25.56
N GLU A 21 -12.61 -17.40 -25.09
CA GLU A 21 -13.27 -18.42 -25.92
C GLU A 21 -14.59 -17.90 -26.52
N LEU A 22 -14.50 -16.89 -27.38
CA LEU A 22 -15.65 -16.38 -28.13
C LEU A 22 -15.53 -16.70 -29.62
N ALA A 23 -16.67 -17.01 -30.23
CA ALA A 23 -16.74 -17.18 -31.68
C ALA A 23 -16.42 -15.84 -32.38
N PRO A 24 -15.77 -15.88 -33.56
CA PRO A 24 -15.53 -14.67 -34.34
C PRO A 24 -16.85 -13.95 -34.66
N ASN A 25 -16.81 -12.61 -34.69
CA ASN A 25 -17.96 -11.71 -34.89
C ASN A 25 -19.01 -11.71 -33.77
N THR A 26 -18.65 -12.13 -32.55
CA THR A 26 -19.52 -11.99 -31.39
C THR A 26 -19.51 -10.56 -30.86
N ARG A 27 -20.65 -9.87 -30.86
CA ARG A 27 -20.78 -8.53 -30.27
C ARG A 27 -20.93 -8.64 -28.76
N VAL A 28 -19.99 -8.05 -28.02
CA VAL A 28 -19.99 -8.05 -26.56
C VAL A 28 -20.17 -6.64 -25.99
N ARG A 29 -20.65 -6.56 -24.75
CA ARG A 29 -20.68 -5.33 -23.96
C ARG A 29 -19.58 -5.44 -22.91
N LEU A 30 -18.67 -4.46 -22.87
CA LEU A 30 -17.61 -4.39 -21.88
C LEU A 30 -17.99 -3.42 -20.77
N THR A 31 -17.72 -3.82 -19.53
CA THR A 31 -17.69 -2.92 -18.37
C THR A 31 -16.23 -2.85 -17.93
N VAL A 32 -15.66 -1.65 -17.88
CA VAL A 32 -14.26 -1.44 -17.48
C VAL A 32 -14.25 -0.94 -16.04
N GLU A 33 -13.66 -1.73 -15.15
CA GLU A 33 -13.44 -1.35 -13.76
C GLU A 33 -11.93 -1.28 -13.54
N THR A 34 -11.44 -0.10 -13.12
CA THR A 34 -10.03 0.07 -12.82
C THR A 34 -9.71 -0.59 -11.49
N VAL A 35 -9.05 -1.74 -11.52
CA VAL A 35 -8.48 -2.36 -10.32
C VAL A 35 -7.23 -1.57 -9.92
N THR A 36 -7.32 -0.78 -8.86
CA THR A 36 -6.14 -0.15 -8.27
C THR A 36 -5.26 -1.29 -7.75
N SER A 37 -4.20 -1.61 -8.50
CA SER A 37 -3.18 -2.53 -8.02
C SER A 37 -2.59 -1.96 -6.73
N THR A 38 -3.03 -2.47 -5.58
CA THR A 38 -2.42 -2.20 -4.27
C THR A 38 -0.92 -2.52 -4.25
N LYS A 39 -0.39 -3.17 -5.29
CA LYS A 39 1.04 -3.37 -5.54
C LYS A 39 1.88 -2.10 -5.62
N ASN A 40 1.29 -0.91 -5.81
CA ASN A 40 2.04 0.35 -5.72
C ASN A 40 1.86 1.08 -4.38
N GLN A 41 1.54 0.38 -3.30
CA GLN A 41 2.18 0.75 -2.05
C GLN A 41 3.63 0.26 -2.16
N GLU A 42 4.50 1.08 -2.75
CA GLU A 42 5.94 0.90 -2.58
C GLU A 42 6.16 0.54 -1.11
N LYS A 43 6.75 -0.62 -0.84
CA LYS A 43 7.02 -1.07 0.52
C LYS A 43 7.91 -0.02 1.16
N SER A 44 7.31 0.96 1.84
CA SER A 44 8.04 2.04 2.47
C SER A 44 8.88 1.38 3.55
N SER A 45 10.18 1.28 3.30
CA SER A 45 11.10 0.68 4.26
C SER A 45 11.02 1.49 5.55
N PHE A 46 10.58 0.84 6.63
CA PHE A 46 10.46 1.48 7.94
C PHE A 46 11.74 2.23 8.32
N LEU A 47 12.92 1.64 8.07
CA LEU A 47 14.21 2.28 8.34
C LEU A 47 14.47 3.51 7.48
N ARG A 48 13.99 3.52 6.23
CA ARG A 48 14.10 4.67 5.33
C ARG A 48 13.18 5.81 5.78
N THR A 49 11.98 5.48 6.26
CA THR A 49 11.07 6.44 6.88
C THR A 49 11.64 6.98 8.19
N ALA A 50 12.17 6.11 9.07
CA ALA A 50 12.79 6.48 10.34
C ALA A 50 13.98 7.44 10.16
N ARG A 51 14.82 7.21 9.14
CA ARG A 51 15.95 8.11 8.83
C ARG A 51 15.52 9.48 8.29
N ASN A 52 14.41 9.53 7.56
CA ASN A 52 13.89 10.78 7.01
C ASN A 52 13.14 11.62 8.05
N LEU A 53 12.73 11.01 9.16
CA LEU A 53 12.16 11.73 10.29
C LEU A 53 13.30 12.52 10.96
N ASN A 54 13.31 13.84 10.74
CA ASN A 54 14.22 14.78 11.38
C ASN A 54 13.79 14.99 12.84
N LEU A 55 13.91 13.94 13.65
CA LEU A 55 13.50 13.96 15.05
C LEU A 55 14.55 14.72 15.87
N GLU A 56 14.11 15.77 16.55
CA GLU A 56 14.92 16.53 17.50
C GLU A 56 14.78 15.91 18.88
N GLY A 57 15.92 15.55 19.49
CA GLY A 57 15.91 14.84 20.76
C GLY A 57 17.15 15.01 21.62
N PRO A 58 16.98 14.95 22.96
CA PRO A 58 18.06 14.74 23.91
C PRO A 58 18.99 13.57 23.53
N ARG A 59 20.29 13.73 23.81
CA ARG A 59 21.33 12.75 23.46
C ARG A 59 21.21 11.44 24.22
N ASP A 60 20.48 11.44 25.32
CA ASP A 60 20.28 10.34 26.26
C ASP A 60 19.00 9.53 26.00
N TRP A 61 18.27 9.80 24.91
CA TRP A 61 17.03 9.09 24.57
C TRP A 61 17.15 7.57 24.55
N SER A 62 18.24 7.02 24.02
CA SER A 62 18.47 5.57 24.00
C SER A 62 18.74 4.99 25.38
N GLU A 63 19.31 5.79 26.28
CA GLU A 63 19.71 5.37 27.62
C GLU A 63 18.55 5.49 28.61
N ASN A 64 17.66 6.47 28.41
CA ASN A 64 16.54 6.78 29.31
C ASN A 64 15.17 6.48 28.66
N LEU A 65 15.10 5.52 27.73
CA LEU A 65 13.88 5.21 26.98
C LEU A 65 12.68 4.98 27.91
N ASP A 66 12.86 4.20 28.98
CA ASP A 66 11.79 3.88 29.93
C ASP A 66 11.31 5.11 30.68
N SER A 67 12.21 6.01 31.08
CA SER A 67 11.87 7.27 31.75
C SER A 67 11.04 8.18 30.85
N TYR A 68 11.40 8.33 29.57
CA TYR A 68 10.65 9.14 28.62
C TYR A 68 9.31 8.51 28.20
N LEU A 69 9.22 7.19 28.17
CA LEU A 69 8.03 6.47 27.71
C LEU A 69 7.00 6.25 28.82
N TYR A 70 7.47 6.07 30.06
CA TYR A 70 6.62 5.72 31.20
C TYR A 70 6.57 6.77 32.31
N ASP A 71 7.39 7.82 32.21
CA ASP A 71 7.43 8.97 33.14
C ASP A 71 7.50 8.52 34.60
N ASP A 72 8.71 8.29 35.12
CA ASP A 72 8.97 7.97 36.54
C ASP A 72 8.46 9.10 37.48
N ALA A 73 8.01 10.24 36.94
CA ALA A 73 7.44 11.36 37.68
C ALA A 73 5.93 11.27 37.94
N LYS A 74 5.34 10.07 38.02
CA LYS A 74 4.05 9.87 38.70
C LYS A 74 4.22 9.06 39.99
N SER A 75 5.02 9.58 40.90
CA SER A 75 4.95 9.25 42.31
C SER A 75 4.94 10.53 43.15
N ASP A 76 3.88 11.33 42.98
CA ASP A 76 3.47 12.30 44.00
C ASP A 76 1.94 12.36 44.03
N GLY A 77 1.37 11.82 45.11
CA GLY A 77 -0.07 11.78 45.39
C GLY A 77 -0.54 10.47 46.02
N GLU A 78 -0.14 10.20 47.27
CA GLU A 78 -1.01 10.30 48.46
C GLU A 78 -0.25 9.95 49.75
#